data_AF-A0A1V3J9L2-F1
#
_entry.id   AF-A0A1V3J9L2-F1
#
_cell.length_a   1.000
_cell.length_b   1.000
_cell.length_c   1.000
_cell.angle_alpha   90.00
_cell.angle_beta   90.00
_cell.angle_gamma   90.00
#
_symmetry.space_group_name_H-M   'P 1'
#
loop_
_entity.id
_entity.type
_entity.pdbx_description
1 polymer ?
#
loop_
_entity_poly.entity_id
_entity_poly.type
_entity_poly.pdbx_seq_one_letter_code
_entity_poly.pdbx_strand_id
1 'polypeptide(L)'
;MKKLFALTLCAMAVVGCDDNTSQNQNNVAEAAPQTAQSTPNVAQEETIKAVTPEKFFNIPFTKTESGRVILNNAIDLFRHDYDIEDKTIVVKSENPLKLTLKESVFEDLDQKDIRNDLERKFIANIFEIFAHLNVDSVDLTLEPIKQNGKPYGKNAAIKGKITRENALKVLQTYSAMKSFDDYVSFDKDDEYNILGYSRSKRADAFNREEYRKQILTGLLTGKIEQPYEVVKLPLDVDFTNIQVKLKQAFDLSLFQNDSRELANGNQEYSTTISDFVRVYAIGKDKEHIVQVAVQFAFVNDANIVMQSTGGIAAAMLATPNPDKSFKTVTSMMDIVGKKMKKSKNKESIEETKLVDGLTLKLTVHPSLGGVAFLTIEKLEKQPKVFD
;
A
#
# COMPACT_ATOMS: atom_id res chain seq x y z
N MET A 1 -18.61 27.39 -30.85
CA MET A 1 -18.49 25.93 -30.98
C MET A 1 -18.72 25.30 -29.62
N LYS A 2 -19.90 24.72 -29.39
CA LYS A 2 -20.28 24.04 -28.15
C LYS A 2 -19.92 22.55 -28.33
N LYS A 3 -19.06 22.00 -27.48
CA LYS A 3 -18.73 20.57 -27.48
C LYS A 3 -19.56 19.88 -26.39
N LEU A 4 -20.52 19.07 -26.83
CA LEU A 4 -21.24 18.12 -25.99
C LEU A 4 -20.28 17.01 -25.54
N PHE A 5 -20.29 16.70 -24.25
CA PHE A 5 -19.83 15.42 -23.73
C PHE A 5 -21.07 14.55 -23.49
N ALA A 6 -21.21 13.48 -24.26
CA ALA A 6 -22.18 12.43 -24.03
C ALA A 6 -21.58 11.43 -23.05
N LEU A 7 -22.24 11.26 -21.90
CA LEU A 7 -21.93 10.28 -20.86
C LEU A 7 -22.73 9.01 -21.16
N THR A 8 -22.05 7.91 -21.47
CA THR A 8 -22.69 6.60 -21.66
C THR A 8 -22.67 5.84 -20.34
N LEU A 9 -23.83 5.78 -19.67
CA LEU A 9 -24.15 4.86 -18.58
C LEU A 9 -24.89 3.66 -19.20
N CYS A 10 -24.31 2.47 -19.13
CA CYS A 10 -25.06 1.22 -19.26
C CYS A 10 -25.01 0.50 -17.91
N ALA A 11 -26.11 0.61 -17.16
CA ALA A 11 -26.37 -0.19 -15.98
C ALA A 11 -26.82 -1.60 -16.38
N MET A 12 -26.37 -2.56 -15.60
CA MET A 12 -26.66 -3.99 -15.72
C MET A 12 -28.15 -4.27 -15.44
N ALA A 13 -28.74 -5.16 -16.23
CA ALA A 13 -30.03 -5.77 -15.95
C ALA A 13 -29.84 -7.29 -15.88
N VAL A 14 -29.85 -7.86 -14.68
CA VAL A 14 -30.22 -9.26 -14.44
C VAL A 14 -31.02 -9.33 -13.15
N VAL A 15 -32.34 -9.33 -13.30
CA VAL A 15 -33.33 -9.86 -12.36
C VAL A 15 -34.04 -10.92 -13.21
N GLY A 16 -33.97 -12.21 -12.92
CA GLY A 16 -34.42 -12.83 -11.69
C GLY A 16 -35.86 -13.32 -11.87
N CYS A 17 -36.04 -14.33 -12.73
CA CYS A 17 -37.27 -15.08 -12.88
C CYS A 17 -36.88 -16.56 -12.97
N ASP A 18 -37.20 -17.34 -11.94
CA ASP A 18 -37.81 -18.64 -12.18
C ASP A 18 -38.51 -19.10 -10.91
N ASP A 19 -39.82 -19.19 -11.01
CA ASP A 19 -40.71 -19.79 -10.04
C ASP A 19 -41.71 -20.59 -10.89
N ASN A 20 -41.60 -21.92 -10.86
CA ASN A 20 -42.63 -22.82 -11.36
C ASN A 20 -42.55 -24.20 -10.71
N THR A 21 -43.32 -24.31 -9.63
CA THR A 21 -44.23 -25.43 -9.28
C THR A 21 -44.17 -26.72 -10.10
N SER A 22 -44.08 -27.84 -9.38
CA SER A 22 -44.77 -29.08 -9.74
C SER A 22 -45.35 -29.73 -8.49
N GLN A 23 -46.67 -29.93 -8.53
CA GLN A 23 -47.51 -30.51 -7.48
C GLN A 23 -47.43 -32.05 -7.45
N ASN A 24 -47.50 -32.56 -6.21
CA ASN A 24 -48.21 -33.74 -5.71
C ASN A 24 -48.27 -35.04 -6.54
N GLN A 25 -47.65 -36.08 -5.98
CA GLN A 25 -48.09 -37.47 -6.10
C GLN A 25 -49.15 -37.82 -5.04
N ASN A 26 -50.17 -38.55 -5.50
CA ASN A 26 -51.21 -39.21 -4.71
C ASN A 26 -50.67 -40.42 -3.91
N ASN A 27 -51.29 -40.63 -2.73
CA ASN A 27 -51.72 -41.88 -2.04
C ASN A 27 -50.90 -43.17 -2.28
N VAL A 28 -50.53 -43.99 -1.29
CA VAL A 28 -51.38 -44.70 -0.30
C VAL A 28 -50.46 -45.19 0.83
N ALA A 29 -51.01 -45.22 2.05
CA ALA A 29 -50.41 -45.78 3.26
C ALA A 29 -50.45 -47.31 3.29
N GLU A 30 -49.41 -47.98 3.82
CA GLU A 30 -49.60 -49.20 4.60
C GLU A 30 -48.40 -49.57 5.51
N ALA A 31 -48.75 -49.82 6.78
CA ALA A 31 -48.18 -50.73 7.78
C ALA A 31 -46.68 -50.65 8.20
N ALA A 32 -46.52 -50.37 9.50
CA ALA A 32 -45.33 -50.50 10.36
C ALA A 32 -44.89 -51.98 10.58
N PRO A 33 -43.95 -52.32 11.49
CA PRO A 33 -42.90 -51.54 12.17
C PRO A 33 -41.51 -52.20 12.02
N GLN A 34 -40.39 -51.48 12.18
CA GLN A 34 -39.19 -52.05 12.86
C GLN A 34 -38.03 -51.06 13.04
N THR A 35 -37.52 -51.10 14.28
CA THR A 35 -36.14 -50.86 14.72
C THR A 35 -35.53 -49.49 14.50
N ALA A 36 -35.32 -48.80 15.64
CA ALA A 36 -34.36 -47.73 15.79
C ALA A 36 -32.97 -48.21 15.35
N GLN A 37 -32.58 -47.86 14.12
CA GLN A 37 -31.19 -47.78 13.72
C GLN A 37 -30.76 -46.33 13.91
N SER A 38 -29.85 -46.14 14.86
CA SER A 38 -29.02 -44.96 15.00
C SER A 38 -28.45 -44.58 13.64
N THR A 39 -28.93 -43.49 13.07
CA THR A 39 -28.30 -42.83 11.91
C THR A 39 -26.84 -42.56 12.28
N PRO A 40 -25.87 -42.94 11.44
CA PRO A 40 -24.52 -42.43 11.58
C PRO A 40 -24.61 -40.92 11.52
N ASN A 41 -24.00 -40.24 12.49
CA ASN A 41 -23.73 -38.83 12.40
C ASN A 41 -22.85 -38.65 11.16
N VAL A 42 -23.47 -38.35 10.01
CA VAL A 42 -22.76 -37.95 8.80
C VAL A 42 -22.10 -36.65 9.20
N ALA A 43 -20.81 -36.72 9.53
CA ALA A 43 -19.97 -35.54 9.61
C ALA A 43 -20.24 -34.75 8.32
N GLN A 44 -20.83 -33.57 8.44
CA GLN A 44 -20.86 -32.64 7.32
C GLN A 44 -19.41 -32.47 6.91
N GLU A 45 -19.04 -33.02 5.75
CA GLU A 45 -17.76 -32.70 5.13
C GLU A 45 -17.76 -31.19 4.98
N GLU A 46 -16.89 -30.51 5.73
CA GLU A 46 -16.61 -29.10 5.49
C GLU A 46 -16.25 -28.98 4.02
N THR A 47 -17.08 -28.32 3.23
CA THR A 47 -16.79 -28.06 1.81
C THR A 47 -15.59 -27.14 1.74
N ILE A 48 -14.41 -27.72 1.58
CA ILE A 48 -13.17 -27.01 1.29
C ILE A 48 -13.27 -26.51 -0.15
N LYS A 49 -13.25 -25.18 -0.33
CA LYS A 49 -13.22 -24.54 -1.65
C LYS A 49 -11.80 -24.50 -2.23
N ALA A 50 -10.81 -24.34 -1.35
CA ALA A 50 -9.40 -24.35 -1.73
C ALA A 50 -8.95 -25.71 -2.30
N VAL A 51 -7.94 -25.67 -3.17
CA VAL A 51 -7.37 -26.88 -3.77
C VAL A 51 -6.41 -27.54 -2.77
N THR A 52 -6.61 -28.83 -2.49
CA THR A 52 -5.64 -29.61 -1.72
C THR A 52 -4.37 -29.85 -2.54
N PRO A 53 -3.17 -29.76 -1.95
CA PRO A 53 -1.92 -29.92 -2.71
C PRO A 53 -1.80 -31.28 -3.40
N GLU A 54 -2.41 -32.34 -2.85
CA GLU A 54 -2.51 -33.68 -3.48
C GLU A 54 -3.25 -33.68 -4.83
N LYS A 55 -4.19 -32.75 -5.03
CA LYS A 55 -4.93 -32.59 -6.29
C LYS A 55 -4.19 -31.69 -7.27
N PHE A 56 -3.29 -30.83 -6.79
CA PHE A 56 -2.56 -29.87 -7.60
C PHE A 56 -1.22 -30.42 -8.10
N PHE A 57 -0.47 -31.09 -7.23
CA PHE A 57 0.84 -31.63 -7.56
C PHE A 57 0.74 -33.07 -8.06
N ASN A 58 1.33 -33.31 -9.22
CA ASN A 58 1.65 -34.65 -9.73
C ASN A 58 3.10 -35.07 -9.40
N ILE A 59 3.78 -34.31 -8.53
CA ILE A 59 5.16 -34.54 -8.10
C ILE A 59 5.18 -34.94 -6.63
N PRO A 60 6.21 -35.68 -6.17
CA PRO A 60 6.34 -36.03 -4.76
C PRO A 60 6.62 -34.79 -3.90
N PHE A 61 5.93 -34.69 -2.76
CA PHE A 61 6.15 -33.66 -1.75
C PHE A 61 5.89 -34.21 -0.35
N THR A 62 6.34 -33.47 0.67
CA THR A 62 6.02 -33.74 2.08
C THR A 62 5.30 -32.54 2.69
N LYS A 63 4.76 -32.68 3.90
CA LYS A 63 4.15 -31.58 4.64
C LYS A 63 4.82 -31.39 6.00
N THR A 64 4.92 -30.16 6.47
CA THR A 64 5.23 -29.86 7.87
C THR A 64 4.06 -30.27 8.79
N GLU A 65 4.26 -30.19 10.11
CA GLU A 65 3.19 -30.40 11.10
C GLU A 65 1.99 -29.45 10.89
N SER A 66 2.25 -28.22 10.46
CA SER A 66 1.24 -27.22 10.11
C SER A 66 0.55 -27.47 8.76
N GLY A 67 1.04 -28.43 7.97
CA GLY A 67 0.49 -28.75 6.65
C GLY A 67 1.12 -27.99 5.49
N ARG A 68 2.17 -27.19 5.71
CA ARG A 68 2.90 -26.49 4.64
C ARG A 68 3.61 -27.49 3.75
N VAL A 69 3.46 -27.34 2.45
CA VAL A 69 4.09 -28.18 1.42
C VAL A 69 5.59 -27.95 1.37
N ILE A 70 6.36 -29.03 1.42
CA ILE A 70 7.81 -29.06 1.23
C ILE A 70 8.12 -29.91 0.00
N LEU A 71 8.74 -29.29 -0.99
CA LEU A 71 9.17 -29.90 -2.24
C LEU A 71 10.61 -30.44 -2.11
N ASN A 72 10.96 -31.37 -3.00
CA ASN A 72 12.25 -32.05 -2.94
C ASN A 72 13.40 -31.24 -3.56
N ASN A 73 13.12 -30.38 -4.53
CA ASN A 73 14.14 -29.63 -5.26
C ASN A 73 13.60 -28.30 -5.80
N ALA A 74 14.52 -27.41 -6.20
CA ALA A 74 14.19 -26.08 -6.70
C ALA A 74 13.54 -26.09 -8.11
N ILE A 75 13.75 -27.12 -8.91
CA ILE A 75 13.14 -27.22 -10.25
C ILE A 75 11.63 -27.39 -10.09
N ASP A 76 11.20 -28.30 -9.20
CA ASP A 76 9.81 -28.54 -8.87
C ASP A 76 9.10 -27.29 -8.33
N LEU A 77 9.79 -26.50 -7.49
CA LEU A 77 9.28 -25.24 -6.95
C LEU A 77 9.00 -24.22 -8.06
N PHE A 78 9.91 -24.10 -9.01
CA PHE A 78 9.89 -23.04 -10.02
C PHE A 78 9.31 -23.47 -11.37
N ARG A 79 8.78 -24.69 -11.48
CA ARG A 79 8.32 -25.32 -12.74
C ARG A 79 7.25 -24.55 -13.51
N HIS A 80 6.51 -23.66 -12.84
CA HIS A 80 5.45 -22.87 -13.46
C HIS A 80 5.95 -21.57 -14.08
N ASP A 81 7.07 -21.05 -13.59
CA ASP A 81 7.63 -19.76 -14.00
C ASP A 81 8.93 -19.92 -14.81
N TYR A 82 9.62 -21.05 -14.64
CA TYR A 82 10.91 -21.33 -15.26
C TYR A 82 10.99 -22.76 -15.77
N ASP A 83 11.74 -22.92 -16.85
CA ASP A 83 11.89 -24.17 -17.60
C ASP A 83 13.38 -24.52 -17.73
N ILE A 84 13.69 -25.79 -17.50
CA ILE A 84 15.04 -26.34 -17.59
C ILE A 84 15.50 -26.52 -19.04
N GLU A 85 14.58 -26.86 -19.95
CA GLU A 85 14.84 -27.06 -21.37
C GLU A 85 15.20 -25.72 -22.04
N ASP A 86 14.44 -24.67 -21.72
CA ASP A 86 14.73 -23.30 -22.18
C ASP A 86 15.87 -22.63 -21.38
N LYS A 87 16.42 -23.32 -20.37
CA LYS A 87 17.50 -22.86 -19.49
C LYS A 87 17.18 -21.51 -18.84
N THR A 88 15.90 -21.28 -18.52
CA THR A 88 15.47 -20.12 -17.72
C THR A 88 15.63 -20.39 -16.23
N ILE A 89 15.73 -21.65 -15.81
CA ILE A 89 16.33 -22.06 -14.53
C ILE A 89 17.64 -22.82 -14.77
N VAL A 90 18.68 -22.50 -13.99
CA VAL A 90 19.96 -23.21 -14.01
C VAL A 90 20.38 -23.53 -12.57
N VAL A 91 20.27 -24.80 -12.18
CA VAL A 91 20.76 -25.29 -10.88
C VAL A 91 22.24 -25.64 -11.01
N LYS A 92 23.09 -24.89 -10.30
CA LYS A 92 24.55 -25.08 -10.30
C LYS A 92 25.01 -26.03 -9.19
N SER A 93 24.24 -26.13 -8.11
CA SER A 93 24.49 -27.03 -6.99
C SER A 93 23.20 -27.16 -6.16
N GLU A 94 22.92 -28.34 -5.63
CA GLU A 94 21.76 -28.57 -4.76
C GLU A 94 22.08 -28.38 -3.27
N ASN A 95 23.34 -28.58 -2.86
CA ASN A 95 23.77 -28.40 -1.48
C ASN A 95 25.22 -27.84 -1.38
N PRO A 96 25.40 -26.57 -0.95
CA PRO A 96 24.36 -25.57 -0.72
C PRO A 96 23.65 -25.23 -2.03
N LEU A 97 22.35 -24.88 -1.95
CA LEU A 97 21.57 -24.57 -3.14
C LEU A 97 22.16 -23.34 -3.86
N LYS A 98 22.55 -23.51 -5.13
CA LYS A 98 23.03 -22.44 -6.01
C LYS A 98 22.23 -22.46 -7.29
N LEU A 99 21.49 -21.39 -7.55
CA LEU A 99 20.56 -21.35 -8.67
C LEU A 99 20.58 -20.01 -9.39
N THR A 100 20.34 -20.06 -10.70
CA THR A 100 20.19 -18.87 -11.54
C THR A 100 18.82 -18.92 -12.20
N LEU A 101 18.02 -17.87 -12.00
CA LEU A 101 16.73 -17.66 -12.63
C LEU A 101 16.89 -16.55 -13.66
N LYS A 102 16.51 -16.81 -14.91
CA LYS A 102 16.57 -15.82 -15.99
C LYS A 102 15.19 -15.23 -16.18
N GLU A 103 15.09 -13.93 -15.99
CA GLU A 103 13.84 -13.20 -15.99
C GLU A 103 13.66 -12.42 -17.29
N SER A 104 12.61 -12.70 -18.05
CA SER A 104 12.34 -11.95 -19.27
C SER A 104 11.87 -10.53 -18.93
N VAL A 105 12.54 -9.53 -19.48
CA VAL A 105 12.19 -8.12 -19.31
C VAL A 105 11.80 -7.49 -20.65
N PHE A 106 10.79 -6.62 -20.61
CA PHE A 106 10.33 -5.86 -21.76
C PHE A 106 11.24 -4.63 -21.97
N GLU A 107 11.68 -4.41 -23.21
CA GLU A 107 12.67 -3.36 -23.52
C GLU A 107 12.09 -1.94 -23.55
N ASP A 108 10.76 -1.82 -23.65
CA ASP A 108 10.02 -0.56 -23.65
C ASP A 108 9.76 0.00 -22.23
N LEU A 109 9.96 -0.81 -21.20
CA LEU A 109 9.90 -0.37 -19.81
C LEU A 109 11.11 0.49 -19.44
N ASP A 110 10.89 1.45 -18.56
CA ASP A 110 11.98 2.26 -18.04
C ASP A 110 12.91 1.41 -17.13
N GLN A 111 14.16 1.85 -16.96
CA GLN A 111 15.13 1.11 -16.15
C GLN A 111 14.73 1.00 -14.68
N LYS A 112 13.94 1.95 -14.17
CA LYS A 112 13.51 1.98 -12.77
C LYS A 112 12.46 0.90 -12.54
N ASP A 113 11.50 0.76 -13.44
CA ASP A 113 10.42 -0.22 -13.43
C ASP A 113 10.98 -1.64 -13.58
N ILE A 114 11.92 -1.84 -14.50
CA ILE A 114 12.64 -3.11 -14.65
C ILE A 114 13.34 -3.48 -13.35
N ARG A 115 14.05 -2.52 -12.74
CA ARG A 115 14.73 -2.76 -11.46
C ARG A 115 13.72 -3.10 -10.37
N ASN A 116 12.61 -2.38 -10.31
CA ASN A 116 11.56 -2.56 -9.31
C ASN A 116 10.95 -3.98 -9.38
N ASP A 117 10.69 -4.47 -10.60
CA ASP A 117 10.15 -5.82 -10.82
C ASP A 117 11.16 -6.90 -10.45
N LEU A 118 12.44 -6.72 -10.81
CA LEU A 118 13.51 -7.64 -10.42
C LEU A 118 13.67 -7.72 -8.90
N GLU A 119 13.65 -6.60 -8.21
CA GLU A 119 13.73 -6.59 -6.73
C GLU A 119 12.53 -7.31 -6.12
N ARG A 120 11.32 -7.06 -6.63
CA ARG A 120 10.10 -7.76 -6.21
C ARG A 120 10.24 -9.27 -6.38
N LYS A 121 10.61 -9.73 -7.58
CA LYS A 121 10.76 -11.16 -7.90
C LYS A 121 11.88 -11.82 -7.10
N PHE A 122 13.02 -11.17 -6.93
CA PHE A 122 14.13 -11.70 -6.14
C PHE A 122 13.70 -11.97 -4.70
N ILE A 123 13.04 -10.99 -4.06
CA ILE A 123 12.52 -11.13 -2.69
C ILE A 123 11.54 -12.29 -2.62
N ALA A 124 10.55 -12.31 -3.52
CA ALA A 124 9.54 -13.36 -3.57
C ALA A 124 10.17 -14.76 -3.70
N ASN A 125 11.08 -14.95 -4.65
CA ASN A 125 11.75 -16.22 -4.90
C ASN A 125 12.55 -16.71 -3.68
N ILE A 126 13.21 -15.81 -2.96
CA ILE A 126 13.90 -16.17 -1.71
C ILE A 126 12.94 -16.72 -0.66
N PHE A 127 11.79 -16.09 -0.48
CA PHE A 127 10.80 -16.55 0.48
C PHE A 127 10.08 -17.82 0.04
N GLU A 128 9.80 -18.00 -1.27
CA GLU A 128 9.32 -19.27 -1.82
C GLU A 128 10.28 -20.42 -1.51
N ILE A 129 11.59 -20.21 -1.74
CA ILE A 129 12.62 -21.21 -1.48
C ILE A 129 12.61 -21.63 -0.01
N PHE A 130 12.58 -20.68 0.93
CA PHE A 130 12.61 -21.03 2.34
C PHE A 130 11.25 -21.52 2.87
N ALA A 131 10.13 -21.13 2.26
CA ALA A 131 8.83 -21.70 2.58
C ALA A 131 8.71 -23.16 2.12
N HIS A 132 9.24 -23.50 0.95
CA HIS A 132 8.94 -24.78 0.32
C HIS A 132 10.12 -25.74 0.18
N LEU A 133 11.34 -25.34 0.53
CA LEU A 133 12.52 -26.21 0.52
C LEU A 133 13.18 -26.26 1.89
N ASN A 134 13.64 -27.46 2.26
CA ASN A 134 14.43 -27.70 3.48
C ASN A 134 15.92 -27.43 3.22
N VAL A 135 16.25 -26.16 2.97
CA VAL A 135 17.63 -25.69 2.78
C VAL A 135 18.00 -24.61 3.80
N ASP A 136 19.24 -24.64 4.26
CA ASP A 136 19.77 -23.66 5.24
C ASP A 136 20.25 -22.37 4.57
N SER A 137 20.63 -22.44 3.29
CA SER A 137 21.08 -21.28 2.52
C SER A 137 20.88 -21.47 1.03
N VAL A 138 20.76 -20.35 0.32
CA VAL A 138 20.70 -20.28 -1.13
C VAL A 138 21.60 -19.19 -1.67
N ASP A 139 22.34 -19.49 -2.73
CA ASP A 139 23.00 -18.52 -3.61
C ASP A 139 22.11 -18.32 -4.85
N LEU A 140 21.31 -17.26 -4.83
CA LEU A 140 20.37 -16.93 -5.90
C LEU A 140 20.97 -15.86 -6.80
N THR A 141 20.94 -16.09 -8.11
CA THR A 141 21.13 -15.05 -9.11
C THR A 141 19.85 -14.89 -9.93
N LEU A 142 19.23 -13.72 -9.89
CA LEU A 142 18.15 -13.33 -10.79
C LEU A 142 18.74 -12.47 -11.91
N GLU A 143 18.80 -13.03 -13.11
CA GLU A 143 19.43 -12.43 -14.29
C GLU A 143 18.36 -11.95 -15.28
N PRO A 144 18.22 -10.64 -15.52
CA PRO A 144 17.30 -10.17 -16.53
C PRO A 144 17.83 -10.48 -17.93
N ILE A 145 16.95 -11.01 -18.78
CA ILE A 145 17.19 -11.29 -20.18
C ILE A 145 16.16 -10.56 -21.05
N LYS A 146 16.57 -10.13 -22.22
CA LYS A 146 15.69 -9.61 -23.27
C LYS A 146 14.80 -10.74 -23.79
N GLN A 147 13.69 -10.39 -24.46
CA GLN A 147 12.78 -11.36 -25.08
C GLN A 147 13.47 -12.31 -26.08
N ASN A 148 14.60 -11.91 -26.67
CA ASN A 148 15.40 -12.76 -27.56
C ASN A 148 16.45 -13.63 -26.83
N GLY A 149 16.37 -13.73 -25.50
CA GLY A 149 17.25 -14.54 -24.65
C GLY A 149 18.62 -13.92 -24.36
N LYS A 150 18.93 -12.72 -24.87
CA LYS A 150 20.22 -12.06 -24.61
C LYS A 150 20.22 -11.36 -23.25
N PRO A 151 21.37 -11.27 -22.54
CA PRO A 151 21.47 -10.56 -21.27
C PRO A 151 21.01 -9.10 -21.37
N TYR A 152 20.24 -8.65 -20.36
CA TYR A 152 19.84 -7.26 -20.24
C TYR A 152 20.91 -6.48 -19.45
N GLY A 153 21.75 -5.73 -20.16
CA GLY A 153 22.75 -4.84 -19.57
C GLY A 153 23.89 -5.56 -18.82
N LYS A 154 24.98 -4.82 -18.56
CA LYS A 154 26.07 -5.29 -17.69
C LYS A 154 25.73 -4.80 -16.27
N ASN A 155 25.48 -5.70 -15.33
CA ASN A 155 25.16 -5.43 -13.91
C ASN A 155 23.68 -5.22 -13.54
N ALA A 156 22.72 -5.62 -14.39
CA ALA A 156 21.30 -5.55 -14.01
C ALA A 156 20.87 -6.70 -13.09
N ALA A 157 21.62 -7.81 -13.08
CA ALA A 157 21.32 -8.98 -12.25
C ALA A 157 21.38 -8.67 -10.74
N ILE A 158 20.45 -9.26 -9.99
CA ILE A 158 20.47 -9.27 -8.53
C ILE A 158 21.02 -10.62 -8.09
N LYS A 159 22.07 -10.62 -7.27
CA LYS A 159 22.70 -11.85 -6.78
C LYS A 159 23.01 -11.74 -5.29
N GLY A 160 22.88 -12.85 -4.57
CA GLY A 160 23.25 -12.91 -3.16
C GLY A 160 23.19 -14.31 -2.59
N LYS A 161 23.99 -14.52 -1.54
CA LYS A 161 23.91 -15.69 -0.67
C LYS A 161 23.08 -15.32 0.56
N ILE A 162 21.95 -16.00 0.74
CA ILE A 162 20.99 -15.75 1.82
C ILE A 162 20.87 -17.01 2.67
N THR A 163 20.83 -16.86 3.98
CA THR A 163 20.55 -17.95 4.92
C THR A 163 19.09 -17.94 5.34
N ARG A 164 18.56 -19.11 5.71
CA ARG A 164 17.21 -19.29 6.22
C ARG A 164 16.95 -18.41 7.45
N GLU A 165 17.92 -18.35 8.35
CA GLU A 165 17.86 -17.51 9.55
C GLU A 165 17.75 -16.02 9.20
N ASN A 166 18.55 -15.52 8.25
CA ASN A 166 18.50 -14.12 7.85
C ASN A 166 17.16 -13.77 7.18
N ALA A 167 16.68 -14.63 6.28
CA ALA A 167 15.38 -14.46 5.65
C ALA A 167 14.25 -14.44 6.69
N LEU A 168 14.30 -15.32 7.70
CA LEU A 168 13.32 -15.32 8.79
C LEU A 168 13.34 -14.01 9.59
N LYS A 169 14.53 -13.48 9.93
CA LYS A 169 14.64 -12.19 10.63
C LYS A 169 14.07 -11.03 9.80
N VAL A 170 14.31 -11.02 8.50
CA VAL A 170 13.74 -10.02 7.58
C VAL A 170 12.22 -10.15 7.55
N LEU A 171 11.69 -11.37 7.44
CA LEU A 171 10.25 -11.63 7.47
C LEU A 171 9.61 -11.07 8.75
N GLN A 172 10.18 -11.40 9.90
CA GLN A 172 9.69 -10.97 11.22
C GLN A 172 9.83 -9.46 11.48
N THR A 173 10.77 -8.79 10.81
CA THR A 173 10.99 -7.34 11.02
C THR A 173 10.09 -6.48 10.15
N TYR A 174 9.81 -6.93 8.92
CA TYR A 174 9.03 -6.16 7.94
C TYR A 174 7.63 -6.74 7.73
N SER A 175 7.14 -7.60 8.62
CA SER A 175 5.75 -8.10 8.63
C SER A 175 5.34 -8.60 10.03
N ALA A 176 4.07 -8.99 10.16
CA ALA A 176 3.55 -9.70 11.35
C ALA A 176 3.83 -11.22 11.35
N MET A 177 4.53 -11.75 10.34
CA MET A 177 4.79 -13.18 10.19
C MET A 177 5.89 -13.65 11.15
N LYS A 178 5.65 -14.73 11.88
CA LYS A 178 6.57 -15.30 12.88
C LYS A 178 7.43 -16.41 12.31
N SER A 179 6.95 -17.08 11.28
CA SER A 179 7.62 -18.20 10.63
C SER A 179 7.31 -18.22 9.14
N PHE A 180 8.00 -19.09 8.40
CA PHE A 180 7.65 -19.36 7.01
C PHE A 180 6.30 -20.10 6.86
N ASP A 181 5.65 -20.55 7.94
CA ASP A 181 4.29 -21.11 7.86
C ASP A 181 3.27 -19.98 7.66
N ASP A 182 3.55 -18.79 8.21
CA ASP A 182 2.68 -17.61 8.03
C ASP A 182 2.78 -17.01 6.61
N TYR A 183 3.80 -17.43 5.84
CA TYR A 183 4.01 -17.02 4.46
C TYR A 183 3.03 -17.71 3.50
N VAL A 184 2.48 -18.87 3.87
CA VAL A 184 1.57 -19.65 3.04
C VAL A 184 0.13 -19.56 3.57
N SER A 185 -0.84 -19.80 2.70
CA SER A 185 -2.25 -19.75 3.06
C SER A 185 -2.79 -21.12 3.47
N PHE A 186 -3.53 -21.14 4.56
CA PHE A 186 -4.33 -22.28 5.02
C PHE A 186 -5.84 -21.98 5.01
N ASP A 187 -6.24 -20.91 4.31
CA ASP A 187 -7.65 -20.53 4.15
C ASP A 187 -8.37 -21.55 3.26
N LYS A 188 -9.27 -22.33 3.86
CA LYS A 188 -10.05 -23.39 3.19
C LYS A 188 -11.13 -22.83 2.27
N ASP A 189 -11.52 -21.56 2.44
CA ASP A 189 -12.63 -20.95 1.72
C ASP A 189 -12.18 -20.18 0.46
N ASP A 190 -10.88 -20.11 0.19
CA ASP A 190 -10.30 -19.41 -0.96
C ASP A 190 -10.16 -20.35 -2.18
N GLU A 191 -11.10 -20.23 -3.15
CA GLU A 191 -11.33 -21.16 -4.25
C GLU A 191 -10.13 -21.39 -5.19
N TYR A 192 -9.21 -20.42 -5.30
CA TYR A 192 -8.04 -20.50 -6.18
C TYR A 192 -6.74 -20.78 -5.45
N ASN A 193 -6.81 -20.94 -4.14
CA ASN A 193 -5.66 -21.11 -3.27
C ASN A 193 -5.31 -22.60 -3.14
N ILE A 194 -4.01 -22.92 -3.11
CA ILE A 194 -3.52 -24.27 -2.82
C ILE A 194 -3.09 -24.31 -1.37
N LEU A 195 -3.79 -25.11 -0.56
CA LEU A 195 -3.58 -25.15 0.90
C LEU A 195 -2.13 -25.53 1.25
N GLY A 196 -1.49 -24.69 2.06
CA GLY A 196 -0.12 -24.87 2.52
C GLY A 196 0.95 -24.65 1.43
N TYR A 197 0.58 -24.18 0.24
CA TYR A 197 1.51 -23.89 -0.85
C TYR A 197 1.41 -22.44 -1.33
N SER A 198 0.20 -21.99 -1.71
CA SER A 198 -0.02 -20.64 -2.19
C SER A 198 0.28 -19.59 -1.11
N ARG A 199 0.69 -18.39 -1.53
CA ARG A 199 0.99 -17.26 -0.64
C ARG A 199 -0.19 -16.87 0.23
N SER A 200 0.09 -16.46 1.47
CA SER A 200 -0.91 -15.81 2.32
C SER A 200 -1.14 -14.35 1.91
N LYS A 201 -2.30 -13.80 2.31
CA LYS A 201 -2.57 -12.34 2.16
C LYS A 201 -1.48 -11.48 2.81
N ARG A 202 -0.85 -11.97 3.88
CA ARG A 202 0.30 -11.30 4.53
C ARG A 202 1.55 -11.34 3.66
N ALA A 203 1.84 -12.47 3.02
CA ALA A 203 2.95 -12.59 2.08
C ALA A 203 2.78 -11.66 0.87
N ASP A 204 1.55 -11.53 0.34
CA ASP A 204 1.26 -10.59 -0.75
C ASP A 204 1.44 -9.13 -0.32
N ALA A 205 1.09 -8.80 0.93
CA ALA A 205 1.25 -7.47 1.50
C ALA A 205 2.68 -7.14 1.96
N PHE A 206 3.57 -8.12 2.10
CA PHE A 206 4.92 -7.94 2.64
C PHE A 206 5.87 -7.23 1.67
N ASN A 207 5.81 -7.55 0.37
CA ASN A 207 6.76 -7.05 -0.63
C ASN A 207 6.30 -5.73 -1.31
N ARG A 208 5.82 -4.78 -0.48
CA ARG A 208 5.39 -3.45 -0.92
C ARG A 208 6.58 -2.58 -1.33
N GLU A 209 6.35 -1.71 -2.31
CA GLU A 209 7.38 -0.83 -2.87
C GLU A 209 8.07 0.05 -1.83
N GLU A 210 7.31 0.54 -0.85
CA GLU A 210 7.80 1.38 0.26
C GLU A 210 8.89 0.73 1.13
N TYR A 211 8.90 -0.61 1.24
CA TYR A 211 9.85 -1.36 2.07
C TYR A 211 10.80 -2.26 1.26
N ARG A 212 10.56 -2.42 -0.05
CA ARG A 212 11.28 -3.35 -0.93
C ARG A 212 12.80 -3.21 -0.85
N LYS A 213 13.28 -1.97 -0.86
CA LYS A 213 14.72 -1.69 -0.81
C LYS A 213 15.35 -2.11 0.52
N GLN A 214 14.66 -1.87 1.63
CA GLN A 214 15.09 -2.21 2.98
C GLN A 214 15.07 -3.74 3.18
N ILE A 215 14.01 -4.41 2.68
CA ILE A 215 13.90 -5.87 2.67
C ILE A 215 15.06 -6.48 1.87
N LEU A 216 15.29 -6.03 0.63
CA LEU A 216 16.38 -6.51 -0.20
C LEU A 216 17.75 -6.30 0.46
N THR A 217 17.97 -5.13 1.05
CA THR A 217 19.22 -4.82 1.77
C THR A 217 19.40 -5.76 2.95
N GLY A 218 18.35 -6.00 3.73
CA GLY A 218 18.36 -6.97 4.83
C GLY A 218 18.71 -8.37 4.36
N LEU A 219 18.11 -8.84 3.26
CA LEU A 219 18.42 -10.15 2.68
C LEU A 219 19.87 -10.26 2.21
N LEU A 220 20.37 -9.27 1.47
CA LEU A 220 21.69 -9.33 0.82
C LEU A 220 22.86 -9.03 1.78
N THR A 221 22.62 -8.26 2.84
CA THR A 221 23.70 -7.76 3.71
C THR A 221 23.58 -8.20 5.17
N GLY A 222 22.42 -8.71 5.58
CA GLY A 222 22.10 -8.99 6.99
C GLY A 222 21.87 -7.74 7.85
N LYS A 223 21.99 -6.53 7.28
CA LYS A 223 21.68 -5.28 7.98
C LYS A 223 20.19 -5.02 7.91
N ILE A 224 19.50 -5.38 8.98
CA ILE A 224 18.06 -5.21 9.13
C ILE A 224 17.80 -3.98 9.98
N GLU A 225 17.12 -2.99 9.40
CA GLU A 225 16.76 -1.74 10.07
C GLU A 225 15.29 -1.79 10.46
N GLN A 226 14.95 -1.27 11.65
CA GLN A 226 13.56 -1.15 12.05
C GLN A 226 12.84 -0.19 11.09
N PRO A 227 11.75 -0.58 10.42
CA PRO A 227 10.95 0.33 9.65
C PRO A 227 10.25 1.33 10.57
N TYR A 228 10.17 2.58 10.13
CA TYR A 228 9.45 3.64 10.81
C TYR A 228 8.39 4.21 9.87
N GLU A 229 7.29 4.65 10.46
CA GLU A 229 6.28 5.45 9.77
C GLU A 229 6.14 6.83 10.41
N VAL A 230 5.69 7.79 9.62
CA VAL A 230 5.38 9.13 10.11
C VAL A 230 3.88 9.18 10.39
N VAL A 231 3.52 9.31 11.67
CA VAL A 231 2.13 9.43 12.10
C VAL A 231 1.79 10.89 12.39
N LYS A 232 0.55 11.28 12.09
CA LYS A 232 0.00 12.59 12.47
C LYS A 232 -0.61 12.48 13.87
N LEU A 233 -0.06 13.22 14.81
CA LEU A 233 -0.61 13.35 16.16
C LEU A 233 -1.66 14.48 16.21
N PRO A 234 -2.59 14.43 17.17
CA PRO A 234 -3.50 15.54 17.42
C PRO A 234 -2.76 16.84 17.70
N LEU A 235 -3.32 17.93 17.17
CA LEU A 235 -2.98 19.30 17.48
C LEU A 235 -3.83 19.75 18.66
N ASP A 236 -3.23 20.44 19.62
CA ASP A 236 -3.95 21.09 20.71
C ASP A 236 -4.52 22.43 20.17
N VAL A 237 -5.62 22.33 19.42
CA VAL A 237 -6.25 23.48 18.77
C VAL A 237 -7.77 23.31 18.69
N ASP A 238 -8.48 24.37 19.05
CA ASP A 238 -9.90 24.52 18.73
C ASP A 238 -10.06 25.28 17.42
N PHE A 239 -10.47 24.56 16.36
CA PHE A 239 -10.66 25.17 15.04
C PHE A 239 -11.75 26.26 15.05
N THR A 240 -12.70 26.21 15.96
CA THR A 240 -13.76 27.22 16.12
C THR A 240 -13.15 28.60 16.36
N ASN A 241 -12.08 28.69 17.17
CA ASN A 241 -11.39 29.95 17.43
C ASN A 241 -10.77 30.54 16.16
N ILE A 242 -10.19 29.69 15.30
CA ILE A 242 -9.65 30.10 14.00
C ILE A 242 -10.78 30.64 13.11
N GLN A 243 -11.91 29.93 13.04
CA GLN A 243 -13.07 30.36 12.25
C GLN A 243 -13.64 31.70 12.73
N VAL A 244 -13.75 31.92 14.04
CA VAL A 244 -14.23 33.18 14.63
C VAL A 244 -13.31 34.34 14.22
N LYS A 245 -11.99 34.14 14.29
CA LYS A 245 -11.01 35.17 13.90
C LYS A 245 -11.07 35.49 12.41
N LEU A 246 -11.24 34.48 11.56
CA LEU A 246 -11.44 34.68 10.13
C LEU A 246 -12.72 35.46 9.82
N LYS A 247 -13.84 35.12 10.48
CA LYS A 247 -15.11 35.83 10.32
C LYS A 247 -15.01 37.30 10.72
N GLN A 248 -14.32 37.58 11.84
CA GLN A 248 -14.07 38.96 12.28
C GLN A 248 -13.18 39.74 11.32
N ALA A 249 -12.12 39.11 10.80
CA ALA A 249 -11.14 39.78 9.95
C ALA A 249 -11.67 40.10 8.53
N PHE A 250 -12.58 39.29 8.01
CA PHE A 250 -13.04 39.37 6.62
C PHE A 250 -14.55 39.61 6.47
N ASP A 251 -15.26 39.91 7.56
CA ASP A 251 -16.73 40.04 7.63
C ASP A 251 -17.45 38.90 6.90
N LEU A 252 -17.04 37.67 7.20
CA LEU A 252 -17.58 36.46 6.55
C LEU A 252 -18.91 36.01 7.19
N SER A 253 -19.68 36.94 7.75
CA SER A 253 -20.92 36.68 8.49
C SER A 253 -21.98 35.93 7.65
N LEU A 254 -21.84 35.95 6.32
CA LEU A 254 -22.72 35.27 5.35
C LEU A 254 -22.19 33.93 4.83
N PHE A 255 -20.95 33.53 5.16
CA PHE A 255 -20.34 32.30 4.63
C PHE A 255 -20.60 31.09 5.52
N GLN A 256 -20.99 29.98 4.90
CA GLN A 256 -21.26 28.72 5.59
C GLN A 256 -19.94 28.04 5.98
N ASN A 257 -19.92 27.50 7.20
CA ASN A 257 -18.86 26.59 7.61
C ASN A 257 -19.14 25.24 6.93
N ASP A 258 -18.31 24.86 5.97
CA ASP A 258 -18.47 23.59 5.29
C ASP A 258 -17.78 22.47 6.07
N SER A 259 -18.43 21.31 6.12
CA SER A 259 -17.84 20.07 6.59
C SER A 259 -18.07 18.97 5.58
N ARG A 260 -17.05 18.14 5.35
CA ARG A 260 -17.17 16.96 4.50
C ARG A 260 -16.36 15.80 5.06
N GLU A 261 -16.90 14.61 4.91
CA GLU A 261 -16.18 13.38 5.20
C GLU A 261 -15.16 13.09 4.10
N LEU A 262 -13.96 12.68 4.51
CA LEU A 262 -12.87 12.27 3.65
C LEU A 262 -12.87 10.74 3.52
N ALA A 263 -12.23 10.22 2.46
CA ALA A 263 -12.18 8.77 2.19
C ALA A 263 -11.52 7.94 3.31
N ASN A 264 -10.77 8.57 4.21
CA ASN A 264 -10.16 7.94 5.38
C ASN A 264 -11.03 8.02 6.65
N GLY A 265 -12.30 8.45 6.54
CA GLY A 265 -13.24 8.61 7.65
C GLY A 265 -13.05 9.88 8.49
N ASN A 266 -12.04 10.71 8.20
CA ASN A 266 -11.87 12.00 8.87
C ASN A 266 -12.85 13.05 8.31
N GLN A 267 -13.10 14.09 9.09
CA GLN A 267 -13.86 15.25 8.66
C GLN A 267 -12.91 16.40 8.31
N GLU A 268 -13.16 17.04 7.16
CA GLU A 268 -12.60 18.34 6.83
C GLU A 268 -13.59 19.42 7.29
N TYR A 269 -13.09 20.44 7.98
CA TYR A 269 -13.82 21.65 8.34
C TYR A 269 -13.17 22.83 7.64
N SER A 270 -13.93 23.66 6.94
CA SER A 270 -13.33 24.76 6.18
C SER A 270 -14.05 26.09 6.32
N THR A 271 -13.29 27.15 6.10
CA THR A 271 -13.76 28.53 6.01
C THR A 271 -13.13 29.14 4.76
N THR A 272 -13.98 29.38 3.77
CA THR A 272 -13.60 29.99 2.50
C THR A 272 -13.63 31.50 2.64
N ILE A 273 -12.52 32.16 2.30
CA ILE A 273 -12.38 33.62 2.31
C ILE A 273 -12.63 34.17 0.91
N SER A 274 -12.18 33.44 -0.12
CA SER A 274 -12.42 33.71 -1.54
C SER A 274 -12.18 32.45 -2.38
N ASP A 275 -12.38 32.54 -3.69
CA ASP A 275 -12.10 31.45 -4.64
C ASP A 275 -10.63 30.97 -4.59
N PHE A 276 -9.73 31.82 -4.09
CA PHE A 276 -8.30 31.53 -4.02
C PHE A 276 -7.84 31.16 -2.62
N VAL A 277 -8.53 31.61 -1.57
CA VAL A 277 -8.06 31.48 -0.19
C VAL A 277 -9.07 30.74 0.68
N ARG A 278 -8.63 29.63 1.25
CA ARG A 278 -9.43 28.78 2.15
C ARG A 278 -8.56 28.27 3.29
N VAL A 279 -9.06 28.42 4.51
CA VAL A 279 -8.46 27.81 5.70
C VAL A 279 -9.28 26.60 6.07
N TYR A 280 -8.63 25.48 6.35
CA TYR A 280 -9.31 24.24 6.70
C TYR A 280 -8.55 23.44 7.75
N ALA A 281 -9.26 22.59 8.47
CA ALA A 281 -8.71 21.65 9.42
C ALA A 281 -9.23 20.25 9.12
N ILE A 282 -8.42 19.23 9.43
CA ILE A 282 -8.78 17.83 9.28
C ILE A 282 -8.65 17.17 10.64
N GLY A 283 -9.68 16.44 11.06
CA GLY A 283 -9.72 15.71 12.32
C GLY A 283 -10.76 14.60 12.29
N LYS A 284 -10.81 13.77 13.33
CA LYS A 284 -11.94 12.84 13.52
C LYS A 284 -13.22 13.62 13.83
N ASP A 285 -13.06 14.68 14.61
CA ASP A 285 -14.07 15.67 14.92
C ASP A 285 -13.38 17.04 15.12
N LYS A 286 -14.12 18.06 15.56
CA LYS A 286 -13.60 19.43 15.75
C LYS A 286 -12.64 19.57 16.93
N GLU A 287 -12.62 18.61 17.85
CA GLU A 287 -11.77 18.60 19.05
C GLU A 287 -10.51 17.76 18.82
N HIS A 288 -10.55 16.80 17.88
CA HIS A 288 -9.44 15.92 17.52
C HIS A 288 -8.85 16.27 16.14
N ILE A 289 -8.41 17.52 16.01
CA ILE A 289 -7.75 18.02 14.79
C ILE A 289 -6.33 17.45 14.69
N VAL A 290 -5.96 16.92 13.53
CA VAL A 290 -4.60 16.40 13.25
C VAL A 290 -3.83 17.25 12.25
N GLN A 291 -4.51 18.17 11.57
CA GLN A 291 -3.91 19.07 10.58
C GLN A 291 -4.72 20.36 10.50
N VAL A 292 -4.02 21.49 10.44
CA VAL A 292 -4.57 22.78 9.99
C VAL A 292 -3.84 23.19 8.72
N ALA A 293 -4.55 23.74 7.75
CA ALA A 293 -3.99 24.10 6.47
C ALA A 293 -4.64 25.34 5.85
N VAL A 294 -3.88 25.97 4.97
CA VAL A 294 -4.31 27.13 4.17
C VAL A 294 -4.02 26.84 2.72
N GLN A 295 -5.06 26.90 1.89
CA GLN A 295 -4.95 27.02 0.45
C GLN A 295 -4.94 28.51 0.10
N PHE A 296 -4.02 28.93 -0.75
CA PHE A 296 -3.90 30.32 -1.22
C PHE A 296 -3.19 30.38 -2.59
N ALA A 297 -3.03 31.57 -3.17
CA ALA A 297 -2.37 31.73 -4.46
C ALA A 297 -1.14 32.65 -4.36
N PHE A 298 0.00 32.20 -4.93
CA PHE A 298 1.21 33.00 -5.14
C PHE A 298 1.06 33.90 -6.38
N VAL A 299 0.27 34.96 -6.24
CA VAL A 299 -0.02 35.92 -7.32
C VAL A 299 0.26 37.35 -6.87
N ASN A 300 0.46 38.24 -7.85
CA ASN A 300 0.68 39.66 -7.60
C ASN A 300 -0.64 40.44 -7.71
N ASP A 301 -1.62 40.07 -6.89
CA ASP A 301 -2.90 40.76 -6.74
C ASP A 301 -3.05 41.20 -5.28
N ALA A 302 -3.28 42.50 -5.05
CA ALA A 302 -3.26 43.06 -3.70
C ALA A 302 -4.35 42.47 -2.78
N ASN A 303 -5.54 42.18 -3.33
CA ASN A 303 -6.64 41.61 -2.56
C ASN A 303 -6.35 40.15 -2.19
N ILE A 304 -5.85 39.36 -3.15
CA ILE A 304 -5.47 37.97 -2.90
C ILE A 304 -4.30 37.88 -1.92
N VAL A 305 -3.31 38.78 -2.01
CA VAL A 305 -2.19 38.85 -1.06
C VAL A 305 -2.68 39.16 0.35
N MET A 306 -3.57 40.14 0.50
CA MET A 306 -4.15 40.51 1.80
C MET A 306 -4.94 39.33 2.40
N GLN A 307 -5.80 38.68 1.61
CA GLN A 307 -6.59 37.53 2.05
C GLN A 307 -5.69 36.34 2.41
N SER A 308 -4.68 36.05 1.59
CA SER A 308 -3.71 34.97 1.84
C SER A 308 -2.96 35.21 3.15
N THR A 309 -2.51 36.45 3.37
CA THR A 309 -1.80 36.84 4.59
C THR A 309 -2.68 36.67 5.83
N GLY A 310 -3.94 37.11 5.78
CA GLY A 310 -4.86 36.93 6.90
C GLY A 310 -5.26 35.47 7.14
N GLY A 311 -5.43 34.67 6.07
CA GLY A 311 -5.66 33.23 6.17
C GLY A 311 -4.50 32.49 6.82
N ILE A 312 -3.26 32.82 6.41
CA ILE A 312 -2.04 32.30 7.02
C ILE A 312 -1.94 32.71 8.49
N ALA A 313 -2.14 33.99 8.81
CA ALA A 313 -2.07 34.50 10.17
C ALA A 313 -3.09 33.79 11.09
N ALA A 314 -4.33 33.60 10.63
CA ALA A 314 -5.35 32.88 11.38
C ALA A 314 -4.98 31.40 11.59
N ALA A 315 -4.42 30.73 10.58
CA ALA A 315 -3.98 29.35 10.72
C ALA A 315 -2.83 29.19 11.73
N MET A 316 -1.99 30.21 11.90
CA MET A 316 -0.90 30.16 12.90
C MET A 316 -1.43 30.13 14.34
N LEU A 317 -2.71 30.43 14.59
CA LEU A 317 -3.33 30.20 15.90
C LEU A 317 -3.38 28.71 16.29
N ALA A 318 -3.15 27.80 15.33
CA ALA A 318 -2.96 26.37 15.60
C ALA A 318 -1.56 26.03 16.15
N THR A 319 -0.68 27.01 16.32
CA THR A 319 0.67 26.81 16.86
C THR A 319 0.80 27.39 18.27
N PRO A 320 1.70 26.86 19.11
CA PRO A 320 1.93 27.41 20.46
C PRO A 320 2.42 28.86 20.46
N ASN A 321 3.09 29.30 19.38
CA ASN A 321 3.60 30.65 19.22
C ASN A 321 3.25 31.19 17.81
N PRO A 322 2.04 31.75 17.64
CA PRO A 322 1.54 32.17 16.34
C PRO A 322 2.45 33.19 15.63
N ASP A 323 2.99 34.16 16.37
CA ASP A 323 3.86 35.21 15.82
C ASP A 323 5.19 34.64 15.29
N LYS A 324 5.79 33.71 16.04
CA LYS A 324 7.02 33.03 15.62
C LYS A 324 6.77 32.17 14.39
N SER A 325 5.67 31.42 14.38
CA SER A 325 5.27 30.58 13.25
C SER A 325 4.98 31.43 12.01
N PHE A 326 4.25 32.54 12.17
CA PHE A 326 3.95 33.48 11.08
C PHE A 326 5.23 34.04 10.44
N LYS A 327 6.16 34.56 11.25
CA LYS A 327 7.47 35.04 10.76
C LYS A 327 8.24 33.95 10.01
N THR A 328 8.18 32.71 10.51
CA THR A 328 8.82 31.56 9.84
C THR A 328 8.18 31.29 8.48
N VAL A 329 6.85 31.29 8.40
CA VAL A 329 6.12 31.09 7.15
C VAL A 329 6.42 32.21 6.15
N THR A 330 6.46 33.48 6.57
CA THR A 330 6.84 34.58 5.68
C THR A 330 8.24 34.36 5.09
N SER A 331 9.20 33.90 5.89
CA SER A 331 10.53 33.53 5.40
C SER A 331 10.49 32.36 4.41
N MET A 332 9.66 31.34 4.67
CA MET A 332 9.44 30.23 3.71
C MET A 332 8.86 30.75 2.39
N MET A 333 7.90 31.68 2.44
CA MET A 333 7.29 32.28 1.26
C MET A 333 8.33 33.05 0.42
N ASP A 334 9.24 33.79 1.05
CA ASP A 334 10.33 34.48 0.35
C ASP A 334 11.27 33.50 -0.36
N ILE A 335 11.63 32.40 0.31
CA ILE A 335 12.48 31.34 -0.26
C ILE A 335 11.79 30.70 -1.46
N VAL A 336 10.53 30.30 -1.30
CA VAL A 336 9.77 29.65 -2.37
C VAL A 336 9.52 30.61 -3.53
N GLY A 337 9.18 31.88 -3.28
CA GLY A 337 9.01 32.90 -4.30
C GLY A 337 10.28 33.13 -5.14
N LYS A 338 11.46 33.09 -4.51
CA LYS A 338 12.76 33.14 -5.22
C LYS A 338 12.99 31.88 -6.08
N LYS A 339 12.63 30.69 -5.57
CA LYS A 339 12.75 29.42 -6.32
C LYS A 339 11.78 29.38 -7.52
N MET A 340 10.54 29.87 -7.36
CA MET A 340 9.53 29.92 -8.43
C MET A 340 10.00 30.71 -9.65
N LYS A 341 10.63 31.87 -9.44
CA LYS A 341 11.17 32.70 -10.54
C LYS A 341 12.16 31.93 -11.43
N LYS A 342 12.84 30.91 -10.89
CA LYS A 342 13.86 30.11 -11.58
C LYS A 342 13.34 28.77 -12.11
N SER A 343 12.09 28.40 -11.87
CA SER A 343 11.61 27.03 -12.06
C SER A 343 10.12 26.97 -12.42
N LYS A 344 9.72 27.69 -13.48
CA LYS A 344 8.32 27.77 -13.94
C LYS A 344 7.75 26.43 -14.43
N ASN A 345 8.60 25.48 -14.81
CA ASN A 345 8.19 24.17 -15.35
C ASN A 345 8.22 23.04 -14.30
N LYS A 346 8.48 23.35 -13.02
CA LYS A 346 8.39 22.34 -11.96
C LYS A 346 6.94 22.12 -11.56
N GLU A 347 6.60 20.86 -11.30
CA GLU A 347 5.29 20.44 -10.82
C GLU A 347 4.98 21.03 -9.43
N SER A 348 5.99 21.06 -8.56
CA SER A 348 5.88 21.68 -7.23
C SER A 348 7.23 22.20 -6.72
N ILE A 349 7.14 23.12 -5.76
CA ILE A 349 8.27 23.63 -4.96
C ILE A 349 7.86 23.55 -3.50
N GLU A 350 8.66 22.84 -2.71
CA GLU A 350 8.38 22.62 -1.29
C GLU A 350 9.42 23.29 -0.40
N GLU A 351 8.98 23.75 0.77
CA GLU A 351 9.81 24.17 1.90
C GLU A 351 9.18 23.65 3.19
N THR A 352 9.99 23.10 4.10
CA THR A 352 9.52 22.54 5.36
C THR A 352 10.35 23.08 6.53
N LYS A 353 9.69 23.47 7.62
CA LYS A 353 10.32 23.96 8.86
C LYS A 353 9.67 23.31 10.07
N LEU A 354 10.48 23.04 11.09
CA LEU A 354 10.00 22.61 12.41
C LEU A 354 9.95 23.83 13.33
N VAL A 355 8.78 24.11 13.92
CA VAL A 355 8.56 25.21 14.87
C VAL A 355 7.79 24.66 16.06
N ASP A 356 8.41 24.69 17.24
CA ASP A 356 7.79 24.30 18.51
C ASP A 356 7.17 22.88 18.46
N GLY A 357 7.86 21.95 17.80
CA GLY A 357 7.43 20.56 17.64
C GLY A 357 6.38 20.34 16.53
N LEU A 358 5.96 21.39 15.82
CA LEU A 358 5.06 21.31 14.67
C LEU A 358 5.82 21.45 13.36
N THR A 359 5.47 20.61 12.40
CA THR A 359 5.95 20.70 11.02
C THR A 359 5.09 21.67 10.24
N LEU A 360 5.72 22.73 9.73
CA LEU A 360 5.14 23.67 8.77
C LEU A 360 5.65 23.29 7.38
N LYS A 361 4.76 22.90 6.47
CA LYS A 361 5.11 22.57 5.09
C LYS A 361 4.39 23.50 4.12
N LEU A 362 5.16 24.24 3.33
CA LEU A 362 4.67 25.07 2.24
C LEU A 362 4.97 24.38 0.91
N THR A 363 3.92 24.05 0.16
CA THR A 363 4.02 23.53 -1.20
C THR A 363 3.37 24.53 -2.15
N VAL A 364 4.08 24.91 -3.22
CA VAL A 364 3.56 25.78 -4.28
C VAL A 364 3.65 25.05 -5.61
N HIS A 365 2.62 25.18 -6.44
CA HIS A 365 2.50 24.55 -7.75
C HIS A 365 2.56 25.61 -8.87
N PRO A 366 3.76 25.91 -9.43
CA PRO A 366 3.90 26.88 -10.51
C PRO A 366 3.06 26.52 -11.74
N SER A 367 2.96 25.23 -12.06
CA SER A 367 2.16 24.71 -13.18
C SER A 367 0.66 24.93 -13.03
N LEU A 368 0.17 25.09 -11.79
CA LEU A 368 -1.25 25.34 -11.47
C LEU A 368 -1.51 26.82 -11.18
N GLY A 369 -0.81 27.72 -11.87
CA GLY A 369 -0.99 29.17 -11.69
C GLY A 369 -0.51 29.69 -10.33
N GLY A 370 0.35 28.94 -9.62
CA GLY A 370 0.89 29.35 -8.32
C GLY A 370 -0.01 29.02 -7.13
N VAL A 371 -0.98 28.11 -7.28
CA VAL A 371 -1.73 27.57 -6.13
C VAL A 371 -0.76 27.00 -5.09
N ALA A 372 -1.01 27.32 -3.84
CA ALA A 372 -0.16 27.02 -2.71
C ALA A 372 -0.94 26.42 -1.55
N PHE A 373 -0.27 25.54 -0.82
CA PHE A 373 -0.77 24.89 0.38
C PHE A 373 0.25 25.06 1.48
N LEU A 374 -0.18 25.63 2.60
CA LEU A 374 0.55 25.60 3.86
C LEU A 374 -0.13 24.60 4.78
N THR A 375 0.59 23.59 5.28
CA THR A 375 0.08 22.65 6.27
C THR A 375 0.85 22.78 7.59
N ILE A 376 0.12 22.56 8.68
CA ILE A 376 0.59 22.56 10.06
C ILE A 376 0.23 21.21 10.65
N GLU A 377 1.23 20.43 11.03
CA GLU A 377 1.05 19.05 11.48
C GLU A 377 1.99 18.75 12.63
N LYS A 378 1.54 17.97 13.61
CA LYS A 378 2.43 17.36 14.60
C LYS A 378 2.80 15.98 14.09
N LEU A 379 4.02 15.83 13.61
CA LEU A 379 4.50 14.60 13.01
C LEU A 379 5.44 13.88 13.97
N GLU A 380 5.20 12.60 14.19
CA GLU A 380 6.08 11.75 14.98
C GLU A 380 6.53 10.54 14.14
N LYS A 381 7.81 10.20 14.27
CA LYS A 381 8.33 8.94 13.73
C LYS A 381 8.11 7.85 14.77
N GLN A 382 7.29 6.88 14.44
CA GLN A 382 7.06 5.71 15.29
C GLN A 382 7.50 4.44 14.57
N PRO A 383 7.96 3.40 15.30
CA PRO A 383 8.22 2.10 14.70
C PRO A 383 6.97 1.62 13.96
N LYS A 384 7.14 1.17 12.71
CA LYS A 384 6.04 0.62 11.94
C LYS A 384 5.53 -0.65 12.61
N VAL A 385 4.24 -0.70 12.89
CA VAL A 385 3.54 -1.92 13.27
C VAL A 385 2.94 -2.54 12.01
N PHE A 386 3.20 -3.82 11.79
CA PHE A 386 2.61 -4.61 10.71
C PHE A 386 1.49 -5.47 11.29
N ASP A 387 0.38 -5.59 10.56
CA ASP A 387 -0.83 -6.33 10.96
C ASP A 387 -0.98 -7.68 10.19
#